data_AF-A0AAD0PBU8-F1
#
_entry.id   AF-A0AAD0PBU8-F1
#
_cell.length_a   1.000
_cell.length_b   1.000
_cell.length_c   1.000
_cell.angle_alpha   90.00
_cell.angle_beta   90.00
_cell.angle_gamma   90.00
#
_symmetry.space_group_name_H-M   'P 1'
#
loop_
_entity.id
_entity.type
_entity.pdbx_description
1 polymer ?
#
loop_
_entity_poly.entity_id
_entity_poly.type
_entity_poly.pdbx_seq_one_letter_code
_entity_poly.pdbx_strand_id
1 'polypeptide(L)'
;MYIVRNFYKGRPGYRCLQEAVRGHYLKHYEATPVPQPDLFVCLTGSTGGAPGYACAGISYGDSGKLFSEYYLDQTLDERYAIDRARIAEIGAFASFQSGSGAGKYLLDNVIRTLALRNFGLVVLTATPQVQQLLAAIVDNLDDLGQADPRRVKDPSVNWGTYYDQAPRVLVSRLSSPSAWLKAPTPSIPPPQFAHQASV
;
A
#
# COMPACT_ATOMS: atom_id res chain seq x y z
N MET A 1 13.91 -12.86 -14.19
CA MET A 1 14.04 -11.41 -13.94
C MET A 1 12.74 -10.91 -13.33
N TYR A 2 12.81 -10.17 -12.23
CA TYR A 2 11.64 -9.54 -11.62
C TYR A 2 11.27 -8.26 -12.35
N ILE A 3 9.98 -8.03 -12.57
CA ILE A 3 9.44 -6.83 -13.22
C ILE A 3 8.30 -6.30 -12.37
N VAL A 4 8.38 -5.03 -11.97
CA VAL A 4 7.31 -4.33 -11.26
C VAL A 4 6.30 -3.82 -12.27
N ARG A 5 5.02 -4.16 -12.09
CA ARG A 5 3.91 -3.78 -12.99
C ARG A 5 2.75 -3.17 -12.21
N ASN A 6 2.08 -2.19 -12.82
CA ASN A 6 0.88 -1.56 -12.29
C ASN A 6 -0.38 -2.22 -12.86
N PHE A 7 -1.37 -2.40 -12.01
CA PHE A 7 -2.67 -2.97 -12.33
C PHE A 7 -3.76 -2.01 -11.88
N TYR A 8 -4.60 -1.59 -12.81
CA TYR A 8 -5.60 -0.53 -12.62
C TYR A 8 -7.02 -1.07 -12.45
N LYS A 9 -7.84 -0.35 -11.67
CA LYS A 9 -9.27 -0.64 -11.50
C LYS A 9 -9.96 -0.88 -12.86
N GLY A 10 -10.89 -1.83 -12.89
CA GLY A 10 -11.63 -2.22 -14.10
C GLY A 10 -10.89 -3.16 -15.06
N ARG A 11 -9.62 -3.51 -14.80
CA ARG A 11 -8.88 -4.50 -15.60
C ARG A 11 -8.89 -5.89 -14.96
N PRO A 12 -8.83 -6.99 -15.73
CA PRO A 12 -8.82 -8.35 -15.19
C PRO A 12 -7.72 -8.61 -14.17
N GLY A 13 -6.50 -8.11 -14.41
CA GLY A 13 -5.37 -8.30 -13.49
C GLY A 13 -5.56 -7.62 -12.13
N TYR A 14 -6.31 -6.51 -12.07
CA TYR A 14 -6.66 -5.87 -10.79
C TYR A 14 -7.58 -6.78 -9.96
N ARG A 15 -8.62 -7.37 -10.59
CA ARG A 15 -9.50 -8.33 -9.90
C ARG A 15 -8.76 -9.58 -9.44
N CYS A 16 -7.87 -10.11 -10.29
CA CYS A 16 -7.01 -11.23 -9.92
C CYS A 16 -6.17 -10.93 -8.67
N LEU A 17 -5.61 -9.72 -8.56
CA LEU A 17 -4.86 -9.31 -7.37
C LEU A 17 -5.75 -9.10 -6.14
N GLN A 18 -6.97 -8.57 -6.30
CA GLN A 18 -7.94 -8.49 -5.19
C GLN A 18 -8.24 -9.88 -4.61
N GLU A 19 -8.52 -10.85 -5.48
CA GLU A 19 -8.79 -12.23 -5.10
C GLU A 19 -7.57 -12.90 -4.46
N ALA A 20 -6.38 -12.69 -5.02
CA ALA A 20 -5.14 -13.24 -4.48
C ALA A 20 -4.81 -12.67 -3.08
N VAL A 21 -5.00 -11.35 -2.88
CA VAL A 21 -4.83 -10.73 -1.55
C VAL A 21 -5.87 -11.28 -0.58
N ARG A 22 -7.14 -11.38 -0.97
CA ARG A 22 -8.20 -11.97 -0.13
C ARG A 22 -7.85 -13.41 0.26
N GLY A 23 -7.39 -14.22 -0.70
CA GLY A 23 -6.94 -15.60 -0.44
C GLY A 23 -5.72 -15.67 0.48
N HIS A 24 -4.78 -14.73 0.34
CA HIS A 24 -3.61 -14.63 1.23
C HIS A 24 -4.02 -14.30 2.67
N TYR A 25 -4.92 -13.32 2.86
CA TYR A 25 -5.42 -12.95 4.18
C TYR A 25 -6.27 -14.07 4.80
N LEU A 26 -7.08 -14.77 4.00
CA LEU A 26 -7.86 -15.92 4.46
C LEU A 26 -6.94 -17.03 4.97
N LYS A 27 -5.87 -17.34 4.22
CA LYS A 27 -4.92 -18.40 4.59
C LYS A 27 -4.16 -18.10 5.89
N HIS A 28 -3.78 -16.85 6.12
CA HIS A 28 -2.90 -16.49 7.25
C HIS A 28 -3.66 -16.00 8.48
N TYR A 29 -4.85 -15.46 8.30
CA TYR A 29 -5.60 -14.79 9.36
C TYR A 29 -7.08 -15.19 9.43
N GLU A 30 -7.55 -16.11 8.57
CA GLU A 30 -8.99 -16.39 8.42
C GLU A 30 -9.82 -15.14 8.05
N ALA A 31 -9.14 -14.12 7.53
CA ALA A 31 -9.68 -12.82 7.20
C ALA A 31 -10.15 -12.77 5.75
N THR A 32 -11.20 -12.01 5.47
CA THR A 32 -11.77 -11.88 4.13
C THR A 32 -11.99 -10.41 3.74
N PRO A 33 -10.94 -9.57 3.78
CA PRO A 33 -11.06 -8.19 3.36
C PRO A 33 -11.41 -8.09 1.87
N VAL A 34 -12.00 -6.96 1.48
CA VAL A 34 -12.27 -6.61 0.08
C VAL A 34 -11.41 -5.39 -0.26
N PRO A 35 -10.14 -5.57 -0.64
CA PRO A 35 -9.25 -4.45 -0.88
C PRO A 35 -9.70 -3.66 -2.12
N GLN A 36 -9.76 -2.32 -2.00
CA GLN A 36 -10.13 -1.42 -3.09
C GLN A 36 -9.12 -0.26 -3.28
N PRO A 37 -7.80 -0.52 -3.32
CA PRO A 37 -6.80 0.53 -3.54
C PRO A 37 -6.95 1.15 -4.94
N ASP A 38 -6.48 2.36 -5.17
CA ASP A 38 -6.54 3.04 -6.47
C ASP A 38 -5.82 2.28 -7.59
N LEU A 39 -4.72 1.63 -7.25
CA LEU A 39 -4.06 0.65 -8.11
C LEU A 39 -3.35 -0.42 -7.28
N PHE A 40 -3.04 -1.54 -7.91
CA PHE A 40 -2.09 -2.50 -7.39
C PHE A 40 -0.75 -2.38 -8.10
N VAL A 41 0.33 -2.51 -7.35
CA VAL A 41 1.68 -2.74 -7.86
C VAL A 41 2.03 -4.19 -7.55
N CYS A 42 2.53 -4.92 -8.54
CA CYS A 42 2.86 -6.33 -8.39
C CYS A 42 4.25 -6.63 -8.93
N LEU A 43 5.02 -7.43 -8.18
CA LEU A 43 6.29 -8.00 -8.61
C LEU A 43 6.00 -9.26 -9.43
N THR A 44 6.27 -9.22 -10.72
CA THR A 44 5.94 -10.29 -11.67
C THR A 44 7.19 -10.91 -12.28
N GLY A 45 7.03 -12.09 -12.87
CA GLY A 45 8.05 -12.69 -13.74
C GLY A 45 8.02 -12.10 -15.15
N SER A 46 8.78 -12.71 -16.06
CA SER A 46 8.82 -12.31 -17.47
C SER A 46 7.45 -12.35 -18.15
N THR A 47 6.60 -13.32 -17.80
CA THR A 47 5.23 -13.48 -18.32
C THR A 47 4.29 -12.33 -17.92
N GLY A 48 4.58 -11.65 -16.81
CA GLY A 48 3.84 -10.45 -16.38
C GLY A 48 2.43 -10.64 -15.84
N GLY A 49 1.99 -11.88 -15.69
CA GLY A 49 0.69 -12.17 -15.10
C GLY A 49 0.62 -11.90 -13.60
N ALA A 50 -0.55 -11.46 -13.14
CA ALA A 50 -0.96 -11.57 -11.75
C ALA A 50 -1.21 -13.05 -11.37
N PRO A 51 -1.04 -13.46 -10.10
CA PRO A 51 -0.76 -12.62 -8.94
C PRO A 51 0.75 -12.32 -8.73
N GLY A 52 1.62 -12.84 -9.58
CA GLY A 52 3.06 -12.65 -9.46
C GLY A 52 3.63 -13.22 -8.15
N TYR A 53 4.71 -12.61 -7.64
CA TYR A 53 5.43 -13.04 -6.45
C TYR A 53 4.99 -12.29 -5.18
N ALA A 54 4.62 -11.02 -5.34
CA ALA A 54 4.10 -10.16 -4.29
C ALA A 54 3.28 -9.02 -4.90
N CYS A 55 2.37 -8.44 -4.13
CA CYS A 55 1.66 -7.23 -4.52
C CYS A 55 1.43 -6.28 -3.33
N ALA A 56 1.19 -5.01 -3.67
CA ALA A 56 0.80 -3.97 -2.74
C ALA A 56 -0.27 -3.07 -3.40
N GLY A 57 -1.30 -2.72 -2.65
CA GLY A 57 -2.28 -1.71 -3.05
C GLY A 57 -1.80 -0.31 -2.70
N ILE A 58 -1.99 0.64 -3.61
CA ILE A 58 -1.70 2.06 -3.39
C ILE A 58 -3.00 2.84 -3.41
N SER A 59 -3.26 3.61 -2.36
CA SER A 59 -4.36 4.57 -2.28
C SER A 59 -3.79 5.97 -2.11
N TYR A 60 -4.32 6.96 -2.84
CA TYR A 60 -3.83 8.34 -2.77
C TYR A 60 -4.67 9.19 -1.82
N GLY A 61 -4.03 10.13 -1.11
CA GLY A 61 -4.69 10.95 -0.10
C GLY A 61 -5.74 11.93 -0.65
N ASP A 62 -5.66 12.26 -1.94
CA ASP A 62 -6.64 13.06 -2.70
C ASP A 62 -7.80 12.23 -3.28
N SER A 63 -7.70 10.89 -3.29
CA SER A 63 -8.82 9.99 -3.63
C SER A 63 -9.84 9.86 -2.50
N GLY A 64 -9.55 10.37 -1.31
CA GLY A 64 -10.42 10.34 -0.13
C GLY A 64 -9.71 9.92 1.15
N LYS A 65 -10.48 9.66 2.21
CA LYS A 65 -9.95 9.24 3.51
C LYS A 65 -9.25 7.88 3.41
N LEU A 66 -7.98 7.82 3.81
CA LEU A 66 -7.14 6.62 3.78
C LEU A 66 -7.54 5.63 4.88
N PHE A 67 -7.27 4.33 4.70
CA PHE A 67 -7.69 3.29 5.66
C PHE A 67 -7.08 3.51 7.05
N SER A 68 -5.81 3.90 7.10
CA SER A 68 -5.06 4.10 8.33
C SER A 68 -5.55 5.33 9.12
N GLU A 69 -6.18 6.31 8.46
CA GLU A 69 -6.74 7.50 9.11
C GLU A 69 -7.99 7.21 9.94
N TYR A 70 -8.59 6.02 9.83
CA TYR A 70 -9.70 5.64 10.71
C TYR A 70 -9.22 5.35 12.15
N TYR A 71 -7.97 4.92 12.31
CA TYR A 71 -7.36 4.69 13.63
C TYR A 71 -6.80 5.95 14.29
N LEU A 72 -6.82 7.10 13.60
CA LEU A 72 -6.22 8.35 14.05
C LEU A 72 -7.29 9.40 14.37
N ASP A 73 -7.00 10.27 15.32
CA ASP A 73 -7.91 11.34 15.73
C ASP A 73 -7.87 12.54 14.78
N GLN A 74 -6.80 12.66 13.99
CA GLN A 74 -6.58 13.71 13.01
C GLN A 74 -6.16 13.08 11.68
N THR A 75 -6.43 13.78 10.58
CA THR A 75 -5.98 13.35 9.26
C THR A 75 -4.47 13.56 9.08
N LEU A 76 -3.84 12.82 8.17
CA LEU A 76 -2.39 12.85 8.01
C LEU A 76 -1.89 14.19 7.46
N ASP A 77 -2.63 14.83 6.57
CA ASP A 77 -2.36 16.18 6.07
C ASP A 77 -2.35 17.22 7.18
N GLU A 78 -3.31 17.15 8.11
CA GLU A 78 -3.34 18.03 9.28
C GLU A 78 -2.16 17.78 10.22
N ARG A 79 -1.93 16.50 10.59
CA ARG A 79 -0.87 16.12 11.53
C ARG A 79 0.53 16.43 11.00
N TYR A 80 0.76 16.26 9.70
CA TYR A 80 2.08 16.43 9.09
C TYR A 80 2.25 17.75 8.32
N ALA A 81 1.22 18.61 8.30
CA ALA A 81 1.17 19.86 7.55
C ALA A 81 1.63 19.67 6.08
N ILE A 82 1.03 18.70 5.39
CA ILE A 82 1.37 18.32 4.02
C ILE A 82 0.10 18.29 3.14
N ASP A 83 0.23 18.68 1.88
CA ASP A 83 -0.82 18.53 0.87
C ASP A 83 -1.27 17.06 0.74
N ARG A 84 -2.59 16.80 0.75
CA ARG A 84 -3.18 15.46 0.61
C ARG A 84 -2.71 14.73 -0.64
N ALA A 85 -2.50 15.45 -1.74
CA ALA A 85 -2.01 14.88 -3.01
C ALA A 85 -0.57 14.31 -2.90
N ARG A 86 0.14 14.60 -1.80
CA ARG A 86 1.49 14.07 -1.50
C ARG A 86 1.49 12.93 -0.49
N ILE A 87 0.31 12.45 -0.10
CA ILE A 87 0.16 11.33 0.83
C ILE A 87 -0.25 10.09 0.03
N ALA A 88 0.44 8.98 0.26
CA ALA A 88 0.04 7.67 -0.25
C ALA A 88 -0.07 6.66 0.88
N GLU A 89 -1.06 5.79 0.80
CA GLU A 89 -1.17 4.61 1.65
C GLU A 89 -0.73 3.38 0.88
N ILE A 90 0.12 2.56 1.51
CA ILE A 90 0.40 1.20 1.05
C ILE A 90 -0.41 0.24 1.92
N GLY A 91 -1.37 -0.43 1.29
CA GLY A 91 -2.23 -1.44 1.92
C GLY A 91 -2.29 -2.70 1.08
N ALA A 92 -3.22 -3.61 1.42
CA ALA A 92 -3.48 -4.83 0.65
C ALA A 92 -2.18 -5.59 0.25
N PHE A 93 -1.21 -5.61 1.16
CA PHE A 93 0.12 -6.14 0.91
C PHE A 93 0.11 -7.65 1.10
N ALA A 94 0.60 -8.39 0.10
CA ALA A 94 0.69 -9.84 0.15
C ALA A 94 1.97 -10.31 -0.55
N SER A 95 2.66 -11.26 0.07
CA SER A 95 3.75 -12.00 -0.55
C SER A 95 3.30 -13.43 -0.81
N PHE A 96 3.25 -13.83 -2.08
CA PHE A 96 2.75 -15.14 -2.49
C PHE A 96 3.82 -16.23 -2.45
N GLN A 97 5.10 -15.84 -2.42
CA GLN A 97 6.22 -16.77 -2.31
C GLN A 97 7.08 -16.46 -1.06
N SER A 98 6.88 -17.25 0.00
CA SER A 98 7.66 -17.17 1.24
C SER A 98 9.16 -17.38 0.98
N GLY A 99 10.01 -16.68 1.74
CA GLY A 99 11.47 -16.85 1.69
C GLY A 99 12.19 -16.28 0.46
N SER A 100 11.46 -15.76 -0.54
CA SER A 100 12.04 -15.22 -1.78
C SER A 100 12.60 -13.80 -1.66
N GLY A 101 12.28 -13.07 -0.58
CA GLY A 101 12.55 -11.64 -0.46
C GLY A 101 11.68 -10.74 -1.35
N ALA A 102 10.76 -11.31 -2.14
CA ALA A 102 9.91 -10.59 -3.09
C ALA A 102 9.10 -9.46 -2.44
N GLY A 103 8.51 -9.73 -1.26
CA GLY A 103 7.76 -8.71 -0.51
C GLY A 103 8.62 -7.52 -0.09
N LYS A 104 9.82 -7.77 0.45
CA LYS A 104 10.79 -6.71 0.82
C LYS A 104 11.19 -5.88 -0.40
N TYR A 105 11.55 -6.56 -1.49
CA TYR A 105 11.98 -5.94 -2.73
C TYR A 105 10.86 -5.06 -3.34
N LEU A 106 9.63 -5.57 -3.37
CA LEU A 106 8.48 -4.81 -3.86
C LEU A 106 8.24 -3.56 -3.00
N LEU A 107 8.25 -3.70 -1.68
CA LEU A 107 7.98 -2.60 -0.76
C LEU A 107 9.04 -1.49 -0.88
N ASP A 108 10.33 -1.86 -0.97
CA ASP A 108 11.42 -0.91 -1.24
C ASP A 108 11.22 -0.19 -2.57
N ASN A 109 10.89 -0.93 -3.64
CA ASN A 109 10.67 -0.35 -4.96
C ASN A 109 9.47 0.62 -4.99
N VAL A 110 8.36 0.26 -4.33
CA VAL A 110 7.17 1.11 -4.22
C VAL A 110 7.50 2.40 -3.48
N ILE A 111 8.14 2.31 -2.31
CA ILE A 111 8.51 3.47 -1.49
C ILE A 111 9.45 4.41 -2.25
N ARG A 112 10.49 3.88 -2.90
CA ARG A 112 11.40 4.67 -3.75
C ARG A 112 10.66 5.33 -4.92
N THR A 113 9.75 4.61 -5.57
CA THR A 113 8.97 5.14 -6.70
C THR A 113 8.07 6.28 -6.25
N LEU A 114 7.42 6.17 -5.09
CA LEU A 114 6.62 7.26 -4.51
C LEU A 114 7.48 8.49 -4.21
N ALA A 115 8.65 8.30 -3.61
CA ALA A 115 9.59 9.39 -3.34
C ALA A 115 10.04 10.10 -4.63
N LEU A 116 10.39 9.33 -5.68
CA LEU A 116 10.76 9.86 -7.00
C LEU A 116 9.59 10.59 -7.71
N ARG A 117 8.35 10.30 -7.33
CA ARG A 117 7.14 10.97 -7.82
C ARG A 117 6.70 12.15 -6.95
N ASN A 118 7.58 12.64 -6.06
CA ASN A 118 7.35 13.78 -5.17
C ASN A 118 6.24 13.57 -4.13
N PHE A 119 5.88 12.32 -3.82
CA PHE A 119 5.12 12.04 -2.59
C PHE A 119 6.00 12.36 -1.39
N GLY A 120 5.39 12.96 -0.37
CA GLY A 120 6.09 13.35 0.83
C GLY A 120 5.86 12.41 2.00
N LEU A 121 4.73 11.71 2.01
CA LEU A 121 4.34 10.86 3.12
C LEU A 121 3.82 9.52 2.60
N VAL A 122 4.29 8.43 3.21
CA VAL A 122 3.69 7.12 3.05
C VAL A 122 3.17 6.60 4.39
N VAL A 123 1.97 6.02 4.40
CA VAL A 123 1.37 5.39 5.57
C VAL A 123 1.05 3.92 5.32
N LEU A 124 1.19 3.08 6.35
CA LEU A 124 0.84 1.67 6.35
C LEU A 124 0.16 1.28 7.66
N THR A 125 -0.81 0.38 7.59
CA THR A 125 -1.24 -0.42 8.76
C THR A 125 -0.49 -1.75 8.73
N ALA A 126 0.52 -1.89 9.58
CA ALA A 126 1.55 -2.92 9.48
C ALA A 126 1.56 -3.88 10.67
N THR A 127 1.47 -5.18 10.38
CA THR A 127 1.75 -6.26 11.34
C THR A 127 3.24 -6.29 11.73
N PRO A 128 3.65 -6.99 12.80
CA PRO A 128 5.05 -7.09 13.20
C PRO A 128 5.98 -7.58 12.07
N GLN A 129 5.51 -8.47 11.20
CA GLN A 129 6.27 -8.93 10.04
C GLN A 129 6.52 -7.78 9.04
N VAL A 130 5.50 -6.96 8.76
CA VAL A 130 5.65 -5.80 7.84
C VAL A 130 6.52 -4.71 8.48
N GLN A 131 6.41 -4.51 9.80
CA GLN A 131 7.31 -3.63 10.57
C GLN A 131 8.78 -4.00 10.37
N GLN A 132 9.13 -5.30 10.47
CA GLN A 132 10.49 -5.79 10.23
C GLN A 132 10.98 -5.52 8.81
N LEU A 133 10.10 -5.65 7.81
CA LEU A 133 10.46 -5.33 6.43
C LEU A 133 10.76 -3.83 6.28
N LEU A 134 9.90 -2.96 6.84
CA LEU A 134 10.04 -1.52 6.76
C LEU A 134 11.30 -1.01 7.47
N ALA A 135 11.64 -1.56 8.63
CA ALA A 135 12.84 -1.18 9.39
C ALA A 135 14.15 -1.38 8.60
N ALA A 136 14.14 -2.24 7.58
CA ALA A 136 15.28 -2.49 6.70
C ALA A 136 15.21 -1.73 5.35
N ILE A 137 14.21 -0.85 5.18
CA ILE A 137 13.93 -0.11 3.95
C ILE A 137 13.96 1.41 4.19
N VAL A 138 13.42 1.86 5.33
CA VAL A 138 13.30 3.28 5.66
C VAL A 138 14.06 3.62 6.95
N ASP A 139 14.67 4.80 6.98
CA ASP A 139 15.50 5.23 8.11
C ASP A 139 14.67 5.72 9.31
N ASN A 140 13.48 6.27 9.06
CA ASN A 140 12.60 6.80 10.10
C ASN A 140 11.15 6.35 9.87
N LEU A 141 10.63 5.62 10.85
CA LEU A 141 9.22 5.25 10.97
C LEU A 141 8.64 5.94 12.19
N ASP A 142 7.67 6.82 11.95
CA ASP A 142 6.84 7.38 12.99
C ASP A 142 5.69 6.41 13.28
N ASP A 143 5.57 6.00 14.54
CA ASP A 143 4.60 5.02 14.98
C ASP A 143 3.43 5.75 15.66
N LEU A 144 2.31 5.81 14.93
CA LEU A 144 1.13 6.56 15.35
C LEU A 144 0.20 5.78 16.27
N GLY A 145 0.57 4.55 16.64
CA GLY A 145 -0.19 3.73 17.58
C GLY A 145 -0.76 2.45 16.97
N GLN A 146 -1.43 1.68 17.82
CA GLN A 146 -2.10 0.44 17.44
C GLN A 146 -3.32 0.74 16.57
N ALA A 147 -3.52 -0.06 15.52
CA ALA A 147 -4.74 -0.06 14.74
C ALA A 147 -5.85 -0.77 15.53
N ASP A 148 -6.57 -0.01 16.36
CA ASP A 148 -7.67 -0.51 17.18
C ASP A 148 -8.82 -1.01 16.28
N PRO A 149 -9.20 -2.31 16.34
CA PRO A 149 -10.27 -2.86 15.52
C PRO A 149 -11.62 -2.15 15.73
N ARG A 150 -11.86 -1.52 16.88
CA ARG A 150 -13.09 -0.75 17.14
C ARG A 150 -13.23 0.49 16.25
N ARG A 151 -12.12 0.94 15.64
CA ARG A 151 -12.06 2.11 14.76
C ARG A 151 -11.96 1.74 13.29
N VAL A 152 -12.00 0.46 12.92
CA VAL A 152 -11.87 0.04 11.52
C VAL A 152 -12.95 0.68 10.65
N LYS A 153 -12.58 1.05 9.41
CA LYS A 153 -13.48 1.71 8.44
C LYS A 153 -14.84 1.03 8.30
N ASP A 154 -14.85 -0.29 8.19
CA ASP A 154 -16.05 -1.10 8.02
C ASP A 154 -16.02 -2.27 9.02
N PRO A 155 -16.85 -2.21 10.09
CA PRO A 155 -16.88 -3.25 11.11
C PRO A 155 -17.54 -4.55 10.63
N SER A 156 -18.22 -4.56 9.47
CA SER A 156 -18.83 -5.77 8.90
C SER A 156 -17.81 -6.69 8.21
N VAL A 157 -16.63 -6.17 7.89
CA VAL A 157 -15.56 -6.95 7.26
C VAL A 157 -15.00 -7.95 8.27
N ASN A 158 -14.99 -9.23 7.90
CA ASN A 158 -14.33 -10.25 8.70
C ASN A 158 -12.79 -10.11 8.57
N TRP A 159 -12.15 -9.73 9.68
CA TRP A 159 -10.71 -9.61 9.80
C TRP A 159 -10.04 -10.82 10.49
N GLY A 160 -10.81 -11.85 10.89
CA GLY A 160 -10.31 -13.02 11.59
C GLY A 160 -9.30 -12.67 12.69
N THR A 161 -8.13 -13.29 12.66
CA THR A 161 -7.04 -13.08 13.63
C THR A 161 -6.03 -11.99 13.22
N TYR A 162 -6.35 -11.16 12.21
CA TYR A 162 -5.45 -10.12 11.73
C TYR A 162 -5.12 -9.09 12.83
N TYR A 163 -6.11 -8.67 13.61
CA TYR A 163 -5.90 -7.71 14.70
C TYR A 163 -5.25 -8.32 15.95
N ASP A 164 -5.27 -9.65 16.10
CA ASP A 164 -4.52 -10.34 17.17
C ASP A 164 -3.01 -10.14 17.01
N GLN A 165 -2.56 -9.84 15.79
CA GLN A 165 -1.17 -9.50 15.48
C GLN A 165 -0.78 -8.10 15.98
N ALA A 166 -1.71 -7.34 16.59
CA ALA A 166 -1.53 -5.96 17.01
C ALA A 166 -0.90 -5.06 15.92
N PRO A 167 -1.52 -4.98 14.71
CA PRO A 167 -1.02 -4.12 13.65
C PRO A 167 -0.97 -2.66 14.11
N ARG A 168 0.00 -1.90 13.58
CA ARG A 168 0.27 -0.51 13.98
C ARG A 168 0.22 0.41 12.77
N VAL A 169 -0.22 1.64 12.98
CA VAL A 169 -0.20 2.68 11.94
C VAL A 169 1.18 3.31 11.92
N LEU A 170 1.91 3.09 10.82
CA LEU A 170 3.26 3.57 10.65
C LEU A 170 3.32 4.56 9.50
N VAL A 171 4.09 5.62 9.70
CA VAL A 171 4.29 6.67 8.72
C VAL A 171 5.78 6.83 8.45
N SER A 172 6.14 6.97 7.18
CA SER A 172 7.50 7.37 6.78
C SER A 172 7.45 8.62 5.93
N ARG A 173 8.33 9.57 6.25
CA ARG A 173 8.55 10.77 5.42
C ARG A 173 9.50 10.40 4.29
N LEU A 174 9.06 10.62 3.05
CA LEU A 174 9.83 10.28 1.85
C LEU A 174 10.75 11.42 1.40
N SER A 175 10.48 12.64 1.85
CA SER A 175 11.30 13.82 1.57
C SER A 175 11.10 14.88 2.66
N SER A 176 11.93 15.94 2.65
CA SER A 176 11.80 17.00 3.64
C SER A 176 10.59 17.90 3.35
N PRO A 177 9.98 18.53 4.37
CA PRO A 177 8.90 19.52 4.17
C PRO A 177 9.28 20.64 3.20
N SER A 178 10.55 21.07 3.22
CA SER A 178 11.10 22.08 2.31
C SER A 178 11.15 21.64 0.85
N ALA A 179 11.22 20.35 0.57
CA ALA A 179 11.24 19.82 -0.79
C ALA A 179 9.85 19.90 -1.45
N TRP A 180 8.77 19.69 -0.69
CA TRP A 180 7.39 19.67 -1.20
C TRP A 180 6.87 21.05 -1.58
N LEU A 181 7.33 22.10 -0.90
CA LEU A 181 6.97 23.49 -1.22
C LEU A 181 7.49 23.93 -2.59
N LYS A 182 8.53 23.26 -3.11
CA LYS A 182 9.18 23.60 -4.38
C LYS A 182 8.86 22.60 -5.50
N ALA A 183 8.56 21.36 -5.16
CA ALA A 183 8.26 20.31 -6.13
C ALA A 183 6.85 20.49 -6.71
N PRO A 184 6.61 20.09 -7.97
CA PRO A 184 5.24 19.99 -8.48
C PRO A 184 4.44 18.98 -7.65
N THR A 185 3.12 19.22 -7.55
CA THR A 185 2.19 18.24 -6.96
C THR A 185 2.32 16.92 -7.72
N PRO A 186 2.35 15.76 -7.04
CA PRO A 186 2.40 14.47 -7.70
C PRO A 186 1.25 14.36 -8.70
N SER A 187 1.56 14.03 -9.94
CA SER A 187 0.52 13.61 -10.87
C SER A 187 0.24 12.14 -10.59
N ILE A 188 -0.98 11.84 -10.12
CA ILE A 188 -1.52 10.50 -10.26
C ILE A 188 -1.53 10.24 -11.77
N PRO A 189 -0.80 9.22 -12.26
CA PRO A 189 -0.92 8.89 -13.67
C PRO A 189 -2.41 8.62 -13.91
N PRO A 190 -3.07 9.32 -14.83
CA PRO A 190 -4.43 8.95 -15.22
C PRO A 190 -4.38 7.46 -15.53
N PRO A 191 -5.43 6.68 -15.19
CA PRO A 191 -5.46 5.27 -15.55
C PRO A 191 -5.08 5.20 -17.01
N GLN A 192 -3.89 4.68 -17.31
CA GLN A 192 -3.40 4.69 -18.66
C GLN A 192 -4.36 3.79 -19.40
N PHE A 193 -5.29 4.40 -20.15
CA PHE A 193 -5.97 3.76 -21.26
C PHE A 193 -4.90 3.54 -22.33
N ALA A 194 -3.91 2.70 -22.02
CA ALA A 194 -2.97 2.19 -22.98
C ALA A 194 -3.77 1.24 -23.86
N HIS A 195 -4.20 1.77 -24.99
CA HIS A 195 -4.54 1.04 -26.19
C HIS A 195 -3.29 0.27 -26.65
N GLN A 196 -3.04 -0.90 -26.07
CA GLN A 196 -2.29 -2.01 -26.68
C GLN A 196 -2.92 -3.29 -26.08
N ALA A 197 -3.85 -3.94 -26.78
CA ALA A 197 -3.59 -5.04 -27.72
C ALA A 197 -2.75 -6.16 -27.10
N SER A 198 -3.02 -7.45 -27.18
CA SER A 198 -4.10 -8.31 -27.68
C SER A 198 -3.65 -9.72 -27.25
N VAL A 199 -4.61 -10.63 -27.10
CA VAL A 199 -4.48 -12.09 -26.88
C VAL A 199 -4.15 -12.52 -25.45
#